data_AF-A0A3B8KY98-F1
#
_entry.id   AF-A0A3B8KY98-F1
#
_cell.length_a   1.000
_cell.length_b   1.000
_cell.length_c   1.000
_cell.angle_alpha   90.00
_cell.angle_beta   90.00
_cell.angle_gamma   90.00
#
_symmetry.space_group_name_H-M   'P 1'
#
loop_
_entity.id
_entity.type
_entity.pdbx_description
1 polymer ?
#
loop_
_entity_poly.entity_id
_entity_poly.type
_entity_poly.pdbx_seq_one_letter_code
_entity_poly.pdbx_strand_id
1 'polypeptide(L)'
;MPHPANPRLILSLALAASWSLAGCGGGEPVVDGSGKTTAAQPAANGRAAPRPPAGAQQVARVIGGKRWIGDVPRDVFFEDPLSVAADRRPVGTKAVAGGPMTESGAGTDTASKTAAKSEAPADATAAADWKSVIGIEPLKSEVKSIRNSLNAHLQNVGKFNSGLAAIPSDGATLAVLASVAAEHSEDVSWKKNARFVRDLAGQMLTEKLARGRKSFDQVKTPFETIIEILDGGSPAELPESKDQAAFSDVADFGHLMQRIDRGFKWIQGNARDEESYKENAAKVRHEAAVLGVLARVIKEEGYGYADDEDFVKHADDMLGACLIVEKAVASETFADYDKAISKIDQLCTQCHMGRR
;
A
#
# COMPACT_ATOMS: atom_id res chain seq x y z
N MET A 1 -15.47 42.88 59.64
CA MET A 1 -14.84 44.09 59.07
C MET A 1 -14.65 43.86 57.58
N PRO A 2 -15.31 44.65 56.71
CA PRO A 2 -15.21 44.54 55.25
C PRO A 2 -14.31 45.63 54.64
N HIS A 3 -13.67 45.34 53.50
CA HIS A 3 -13.31 46.24 52.37
C HIS A 3 -12.12 45.65 51.56
N PRO A 4 -11.90 46.06 50.29
CA PRO A 4 -12.81 46.71 49.33
C PRO A 4 -12.82 46.04 47.94
N ALA A 5 -13.83 46.46 47.18
CA ALA A 5 -14.12 46.15 45.79
C ALA A 5 -13.10 46.73 44.80
N ASN A 6 -12.99 46.09 43.62
CA ASN A 6 -12.42 46.68 42.41
C ASN A 6 -13.44 46.62 41.27
N PRO A 7 -13.54 47.66 40.42
CA PRO A 7 -14.65 47.86 39.50
C PRO A 7 -14.48 47.10 38.18
N ARG A 8 -15.56 46.45 37.73
CA ARG A 8 -15.69 45.90 36.38
C ARG A 8 -16.17 47.00 35.42
N LEU A 9 -15.35 47.27 34.41
CA LEU A 9 -15.70 48.05 33.24
C LEU A 9 -16.73 47.25 32.41
N ILE A 10 -17.94 47.76 32.29
CA ILE A 10 -18.98 47.23 31.40
C ILE A 10 -18.94 48.07 30.12
N LEU A 11 -18.52 47.47 29.01
CA LEU A 11 -18.67 48.06 27.68
C LEU A 11 -19.87 47.40 26.99
N SER A 12 -20.94 48.16 26.88
CA SER A 12 -22.13 47.86 26.10
C SER A 12 -21.82 47.96 24.61
N LEU A 13 -22.19 46.95 23.81
CA LEU A 13 -22.54 47.17 22.41
C LEU A 13 -23.64 46.19 22.00
N ALA A 14 -24.83 46.73 21.81
CA ALA A 14 -25.95 46.10 21.13
C ALA A 14 -25.97 46.59 19.68
N LEU A 15 -26.16 45.69 18.72
CA LEU A 15 -27.08 45.95 17.59
C LEU A 15 -27.45 44.66 16.86
N ALA A 16 -28.75 44.47 16.70
CA ALA A 16 -29.40 43.41 15.96
C ALA A 16 -29.57 43.80 14.47
N ALA A 17 -29.58 42.81 13.58
CA ALA A 17 -30.30 42.88 12.30
C ALA A 17 -30.54 41.46 11.76
N SER A 18 -31.74 40.95 12.01
CA SER A 18 -32.46 39.92 11.24
C SER A 18 -32.74 40.40 9.81
N TRP A 19 -32.83 39.50 8.82
CA TRP A 19 -33.71 39.60 7.64
C TRP A 19 -34.11 38.22 7.10
N SER A 20 -35.33 38.19 6.54
CA SER A 20 -36.20 37.05 6.30
C SER A 20 -36.15 36.48 4.87
N LEU A 21 -36.77 35.30 4.73
CA LEU A 21 -37.07 34.53 3.51
C LEU A 21 -38.01 35.22 2.50
N ALA A 22 -37.87 34.82 1.22
CA ALA A 22 -38.91 34.65 0.19
C ALA A 22 -38.38 33.59 -0.81
N GLY A 23 -39.09 32.60 -1.36
CA GLY A 23 -40.52 32.36 -1.52
C GLY A 23 -40.94 32.50 -2.99
N CYS A 24 -41.01 31.40 -3.76
CA CYS A 24 -41.83 31.20 -4.99
C CYS A 24 -41.59 29.74 -5.48
N GLY A 25 -42.51 28.77 -5.46
CA GLY A 25 -43.73 28.61 -6.29
C GLY A 25 -43.38 27.77 -7.53
N GLY A 26 -44.01 26.67 -7.97
CA GLY A 26 -45.18 25.89 -7.61
C GLY A 26 -45.60 25.07 -8.87
N GLY A 27 -46.06 23.82 -8.71
CA GLY A 27 -47.02 23.15 -9.64
C GLY A 27 -46.50 22.19 -10.74
N GLU A 28 -46.63 20.88 -10.51
CA GLU A 28 -47.03 19.85 -11.50
C GLU A 28 -48.56 19.98 -11.81
N PRO A 29 -49.23 19.34 -12.82
CA PRO A 29 -48.99 17.97 -13.35
C PRO A 29 -49.37 17.62 -14.83
N VAL A 30 -48.93 16.42 -15.25
CA VAL A 30 -49.55 15.32 -16.06
C VAL A 30 -50.60 15.61 -17.16
N VAL A 31 -50.37 15.07 -18.39
CA VAL A 31 -51.18 14.06 -19.15
C VAL A 31 -50.51 13.82 -20.54
N ASP A 32 -50.06 12.62 -20.92
CA ASP A 32 -50.76 11.42 -21.44
C ASP A 32 -51.13 11.48 -22.93
N GLY A 33 -50.84 10.41 -23.69
CA GLY A 33 -51.09 10.35 -25.14
C GLY A 33 -50.42 9.19 -25.89
N SER A 34 -51.09 8.02 -25.87
CA SER A 34 -50.80 6.82 -26.67
C SER A 34 -51.04 6.99 -28.18
N GLY A 35 -50.33 6.21 -29.02
CA GLY A 35 -50.71 5.97 -30.42
C GLY A 35 -49.73 5.12 -31.26
N LYS A 36 -50.15 3.89 -31.60
CA LYS A 36 -49.50 2.87 -32.48
C LYS A 36 -49.46 3.35 -33.96
N THR A 37 -48.70 2.82 -34.93
CA THR A 37 -48.64 1.44 -35.49
C THR A 37 -47.59 1.31 -36.63
N THR A 38 -46.83 0.20 -36.64
CA THR A 38 -46.38 -0.70 -37.74
C THR A 38 -45.99 -0.20 -39.16
N ALA A 39 -44.82 -0.64 -39.63
CA ALA A 39 -44.63 -1.32 -40.93
C ALA A 39 -43.28 -2.07 -40.98
N ALA A 40 -43.27 -3.25 -41.60
CA ALA A 40 -42.18 -4.23 -41.59
C ALA A 40 -41.49 -4.41 -42.97
N GLN A 41 -40.17 -4.65 -42.91
CA GLN A 41 -39.29 -5.52 -43.75
C GLN A 41 -39.03 -5.17 -45.24
N PRO A 42 -37.82 -5.48 -45.77
CA PRO A 42 -37.47 -6.87 -46.10
C PRO A 42 -36.06 -7.35 -45.71
N ALA A 43 -35.96 -8.67 -45.57
CA ALA A 43 -34.73 -9.43 -45.38
C ALA A 43 -33.97 -9.60 -46.71
N ALA A 44 -32.64 -9.54 -46.65
CA ALA A 44 -31.75 -9.99 -47.71
C ALA A 44 -30.76 -11.03 -47.15
N ASN A 45 -30.79 -12.21 -47.77
CA ASN A 45 -29.88 -13.33 -47.55
C ASN A 45 -28.43 -12.93 -47.85
N GLY A 46 -27.55 -13.07 -46.85
CA GLY A 46 -26.11 -12.92 -46.98
C GLY A 46 -25.40 -13.92 -46.06
N ARG A 47 -24.83 -14.95 -46.70
CA ARG A 47 -23.96 -16.02 -46.18
C ARG A 47 -23.20 -15.65 -44.87
N ALA A 48 -23.40 -16.43 -43.81
CA ALA A 48 -22.69 -16.26 -42.55
C ALA A 48 -21.16 -16.37 -42.76
N ALA A 49 -20.43 -15.32 -42.37
CA ALA A 49 -18.97 -15.33 -42.32
C ALA A 49 -18.49 -16.31 -41.24
N PRO A 50 -17.38 -17.04 -41.47
CA PRO A 50 -16.87 -17.98 -40.48
C PRO A 50 -16.46 -17.24 -39.21
N ARG A 51 -16.92 -17.75 -38.07
CA ARG A 51 -16.58 -17.24 -36.74
C ARG A 51 -15.06 -17.41 -36.51
N PRO A 52 -14.30 -16.39 -36.08
CA PRO A 52 -12.88 -16.53 -35.87
C PRO A 52 -12.61 -17.44 -34.65
N PRO A 53 -11.47 -18.15 -34.62
CA PRO A 53 -11.12 -19.01 -33.50
C PRO A 53 -11.03 -18.19 -32.21
N ALA A 54 -11.48 -18.79 -31.11
CA ALA A 54 -11.34 -18.21 -29.78
C ALA A 54 -9.85 -17.98 -29.49
N GLY A 55 -9.45 -16.72 -29.34
CA GLY A 55 -8.06 -16.29 -29.14
C GLY A 55 -7.61 -15.13 -30.03
N ALA A 56 -8.38 -14.73 -31.04
CA ALA A 56 -8.02 -13.57 -31.87
C ALA A 56 -8.27 -12.24 -31.13
N GLN A 57 -7.20 -11.59 -30.66
CA GLN A 57 -7.26 -10.27 -30.03
C GLN A 57 -7.75 -9.23 -31.05
N GLN A 58 -8.90 -8.62 -30.77
CA GLN A 58 -9.55 -7.70 -31.69
C GLN A 58 -8.65 -6.48 -31.97
N VAL A 59 -8.36 -6.24 -33.25
CA VAL A 59 -7.66 -5.03 -33.70
C VAL A 59 -8.62 -3.86 -33.48
N ALA A 60 -8.29 -2.98 -32.55
CA ALA A 60 -9.19 -1.92 -32.11
C ALA A 60 -9.30 -0.77 -33.13
N ARG A 61 -8.27 -0.53 -33.94
CA ARG A 61 -8.27 0.51 -35.00
C ARG A 61 -7.10 0.34 -35.99
N VAL A 62 -7.30 0.84 -37.21
CA VAL A 62 -6.24 0.99 -38.23
C VAL A 62 -6.10 2.48 -38.54
N ILE A 63 -4.91 3.05 -38.30
CA ILE A 63 -4.61 4.46 -38.57
C ILE A 63 -3.33 4.50 -39.40
N GLY A 64 -3.38 5.13 -40.58
CA GLY A 64 -2.21 5.27 -41.47
C GLY A 64 -1.59 3.94 -41.93
N GLY A 65 -2.41 2.90 -42.11
CA GLY A 65 -1.95 1.55 -42.49
C GLY A 65 -1.40 0.70 -41.33
N LYS A 66 -1.25 1.28 -40.12
CA LYS A 66 -0.79 0.56 -38.93
C LYS A 66 -1.97 0.06 -38.10
N ARG A 67 -1.87 -1.18 -37.60
CA ARG A 67 -2.85 -1.81 -36.71
C ARG A 67 -2.54 -1.44 -35.26
N TRP A 68 -3.56 -1.21 -34.45
CA TRP A 68 -3.44 -0.78 -33.05
C TRP A 68 -4.22 -1.68 -32.10
N ILE A 69 -3.71 -1.84 -30.87
CA ILE A 69 -4.40 -2.47 -29.75
C ILE A 69 -4.45 -1.42 -28.62
N GLY A 70 -5.63 -0.85 -28.35
CA GLY A 70 -5.74 0.32 -27.47
C GLY A 70 -4.89 1.49 -27.99
N ASP A 71 -4.02 2.02 -27.13
CA ASP A 71 -3.14 3.16 -27.43
C ASP A 71 -1.73 2.79 -27.90
N VAL A 72 -1.48 1.50 -28.18
CA VAL A 72 -0.15 1.02 -28.60
C VAL A 72 -0.18 0.45 -30.02
N PRO A 73 0.72 0.90 -30.92
CA PRO A 73 0.93 0.31 -32.24
C PRO A 73 1.35 -1.17 -32.17
N ARG A 74 0.81 -2.02 -33.06
CA ARG A 74 1.03 -3.48 -33.00
C ARG A 74 2.43 -3.92 -33.45
N ASP A 75 3.18 -3.04 -34.10
CA ASP A 75 4.58 -3.23 -34.50
C ASP A 75 5.57 -3.17 -33.33
N VAL A 76 5.13 -2.70 -32.16
CA VAL A 76 5.90 -2.74 -30.90
C VAL A 76 5.83 -4.12 -30.23
N PHE A 77 4.82 -4.93 -30.57
CA PHE A 77 4.70 -6.30 -30.07
C PHE A 77 5.36 -7.28 -31.04
N PHE A 78 6.09 -8.26 -30.50
CA PHE A 78 6.64 -9.36 -31.30
C PHE A 78 5.50 -10.09 -32.02
N GLU A 79 5.69 -10.43 -33.30
CA GLU A 79 4.65 -11.10 -34.10
C GLU A 79 4.30 -12.49 -33.53
N ASP A 80 5.26 -13.16 -32.90
CA ASP A 80 5.05 -14.39 -32.13
C ASP A 80 5.87 -14.33 -30.82
N PRO A 81 5.29 -13.84 -29.71
CA PRO A 81 6.00 -13.69 -28.44
C PRO A 81 6.42 -15.04 -27.84
N LEU A 82 5.80 -16.16 -28.25
CA LEU A 82 6.17 -17.49 -27.77
C LEU A 82 7.44 -18.02 -28.45
N SER A 83 7.72 -17.58 -29.68
CA SER A 83 8.97 -17.92 -30.38
C SER A 83 10.21 -17.31 -29.72
N VAL A 84 10.08 -16.10 -29.16
CA VAL A 84 11.15 -15.41 -28.42
C VAL A 84 11.39 -16.10 -27.07
N ALA A 85 10.34 -16.57 -26.40
CA ALA A 85 10.46 -17.32 -25.15
C ALA A 85 11.03 -18.75 -25.35
N ALA A 86 10.91 -19.32 -26.55
CA ALA A 86 11.44 -20.63 -26.89
C ALA A 86 12.92 -20.61 -27.33
N ASP A 87 13.49 -19.43 -27.60
CA ASP A 87 14.88 -19.30 -28.00
C ASP A 87 15.83 -19.48 -26.80
N ARG A 88 16.45 -20.65 -26.70
CA ARG A 88 17.38 -21.02 -25.62
C ARG A 88 18.84 -20.86 -26.04
N ARG A 89 19.14 -20.11 -27.11
CA ARG A 89 20.53 -19.87 -27.53
C ARG A 89 21.29 -19.12 -26.43
N PRO A 90 22.36 -19.71 -25.88
CA PRO A 90 23.17 -19.05 -24.85
C PRO A 90 23.82 -17.80 -25.43
N VAL A 91 23.54 -16.65 -24.84
CA VAL A 91 24.25 -15.39 -25.14
C VAL A 91 25.56 -15.39 -24.36
N GLY A 92 26.62 -15.80 -25.05
CA GLY A 92 28.04 -15.50 -24.79
C GLY A 92 28.54 -15.50 -23.35
N THR A 93 29.15 -16.61 -22.92
CA THR A 93 30.44 -16.59 -22.22
C THR A 93 31.24 -17.84 -22.60
N LYS A 94 32.54 -17.64 -22.85
CA LYS A 94 33.50 -18.66 -23.27
C LYS A 94 33.47 -19.88 -22.34
N ALA A 95 33.28 -21.06 -22.93
CA ALA A 95 33.54 -22.34 -22.31
C ALA A 95 35.02 -22.43 -21.90
N VAL A 96 35.27 -22.78 -20.64
CA VAL A 96 36.58 -23.25 -20.18
C VAL A 96 36.45 -24.73 -19.88
N ALA A 97 37.29 -25.51 -20.53
CA ALA A 97 37.30 -26.96 -20.52
C ALA A 97 37.64 -27.54 -19.14
N GLY A 98 36.99 -28.64 -18.80
CA GLY A 98 37.30 -29.45 -17.62
C GLY A 98 38.56 -30.30 -17.77
N GLY A 99 39.22 -30.53 -16.65
CA GLY A 99 40.26 -31.54 -16.43
C GLY A 99 40.13 -32.11 -15.00
N PRO A 100 40.58 -33.35 -14.74
CA PRO A 100 39.91 -34.26 -13.81
C PRO A 100 40.45 -34.32 -12.37
N MET A 101 39.56 -34.81 -11.51
CA MET A 101 39.67 -35.42 -10.17
C MET A 101 41.05 -35.70 -9.56
N THR A 102 41.18 -35.37 -8.27
CA THR A 102 41.84 -36.24 -7.28
C THR A 102 41.11 -36.17 -5.93
N GLU A 103 40.65 -37.35 -5.49
CA GLU A 103 40.25 -37.71 -4.13
C GLU A 103 41.44 -37.64 -3.15
N SER A 104 41.18 -37.31 -1.89
CA SER A 104 41.51 -38.17 -0.72
C SER A 104 41.46 -37.35 0.58
N GLY A 105 40.93 -37.95 1.66
CA GLY A 105 41.28 -37.54 3.03
C GLY A 105 40.10 -37.46 4.00
N ALA A 106 39.81 -38.59 4.64
CA ALA A 106 38.86 -38.76 5.73
C ALA A 106 39.25 -37.99 7.02
N GLY A 107 38.26 -37.69 7.85
CA GLY A 107 38.43 -37.17 9.21
C GLY A 107 37.09 -37.04 9.92
N THR A 108 36.65 -38.13 10.54
CA THR A 108 35.57 -38.21 11.53
C THR A 108 35.80 -37.26 12.71
N ASP A 109 34.74 -36.61 13.20
CA ASP A 109 34.43 -36.68 14.63
C ASP A 109 32.96 -36.37 14.93
N THR A 110 32.42 -37.19 15.83
CA THR A 110 31.04 -37.23 16.29
C THR A 110 31.00 -36.61 17.68
N ALA A 111 30.06 -35.70 17.97
CA ALA A 111 29.62 -35.45 19.34
C ALA A 111 28.19 -34.92 19.39
N SER A 112 27.27 -35.83 19.72
CA SER A 112 25.88 -35.58 20.09
C SER A 112 25.80 -35.34 21.60
N LYS A 113 25.10 -34.29 22.05
CA LYS A 113 24.50 -34.05 23.38
C LYS A 113 23.81 -32.67 23.31
N THR A 114 22.62 -32.37 23.80
CA THR A 114 21.58 -33.06 24.58
C THR A 114 20.35 -32.16 24.45
N ALA A 115 19.17 -32.75 24.28
CA ALA A 115 17.90 -32.04 24.39
C ALA A 115 17.67 -31.55 25.82
N ALA A 116 17.37 -30.26 25.98
CA ALA A 116 16.76 -29.71 27.18
C ALA A 116 15.45 -29.03 26.78
N LYS A 117 14.36 -29.65 27.20
CA LYS A 117 13.00 -29.14 27.16
C LYS A 117 12.95 -27.99 28.19
N SER A 118 12.70 -26.76 27.74
CA SER A 118 12.36 -25.65 28.62
C SER A 118 10.96 -25.19 28.28
N GLU A 119 10.10 -25.16 29.29
CA GLU A 119 8.82 -24.46 29.28
C GLU A 119 9.01 -23.00 28.86
N ALA A 120 8.00 -22.50 28.15
CA ALA A 120 7.87 -21.11 27.76
C ALA A 120 7.83 -20.17 28.97
N PRO A 121 8.38 -18.97 28.82
CA PRO A 121 7.79 -17.77 29.37
C PRO A 121 7.12 -16.97 28.24
N ALA A 122 5.86 -16.63 28.46
CA ALA A 122 5.23 -15.49 27.82
C ALA A 122 5.94 -14.18 28.22
N ASP A 123 5.81 -13.18 27.36
CA ASP A 123 6.20 -11.77 27.53
C ASP A 123 7.69 -11.43 27.50
N ALA A 124 8.17 -11.10 26.30
CA ALA A 124 8.73 -9.79 25.97
C ALA A 124 9.28 -9.88 24.54
N THR A 125 8.54 -9.41 23.55
CA THR A 125 9.15 -8.99 22.28
C THR A 125 10.29 -8.05 22.63
N ALA A 126 11.52 -8.50 22.40
CA ALA A 126 12.72 -7.70 22.59
C ALA A 126 12.45 -6.33 21.98
N ALA A 127 12.48 -5.27 22.81
CA ALA A 127 12.12 -3.90 22.42
C ALA A 127 12.56 -3.65 20.99
N ALA A 128 11.58 -3.69 20.08
CA ALA A 128 11.86 -3.87 18.68
C ALA A 128 12.64 -2.65 18.21
N ASP A 129 13.91 -2.83 17.83
CA ASP A 129 14.74 -1.74 17.33
C ASP A 129 14.22 -1.31 15.94
N TRP A 130 13.13 -0.55 15.94
CA TRP A 130 12.50 -0.01 14.74
C TRP A 130 13.37 1.05 14.08
N LYS A 131 14.26 1.70 14.84
CA LYS A 131 15.20 2.70 14.32
C LYS A 131 16.18 2.11 13.31
N SER A 132 16.53 0.83 13.46
CA SER A 132 17.34 0.10 12.48
C SER A 132 16.62 -0.19 11.15
N VAL A 133 15.29 -0.13 11.13
CA VAL A 133 14.45 -0.47 9.96
C VAL A 133 13.91 0.77 9.27
N ILE A 134 13.47 1.79 10.03
CA ILE A 134 12.95 3.03 9.50
C ILE A 134 13.39 4.19 10.38
N GLY A 135 13.94 5.24 9.78
CA GLY A 135 14.20 6.49 10.49
C GLY A 135 12.91 7.26 10.79
N ILE A 136 12.94 8.14 11.78
CA ILE A 136 11.75 8.92 12.18
C ILE A 136 11.20 9.81 11.06
N GLU A 137 12.06 10.33 10.17
CA GLU A 137 11.64 11.23 9.10
C GLU A 137 10.86 10.51 7.97
N PRO A 138 11.33 9.38 7.40
CA PRO A 138 10.51 8.56 6.51
C PRO A 138 9.17 8.12 7.12
N LEU A 139 9.16 7.76 8.42
CA LEU A 139 7.92 7.42 9.13
C LEU A 139 6.94 8.60 9.14
N LYS A 140 7.39 9.79 9.57
CA LYS A 140 6.57 11.00 9.60
C LYS A 140 6.09 11.40 8.20
N SER A 141 6.96 11.26 7.20
CA SER A 141 6.64 11.52 5.80
C SER A 141 5.53 10.60 5.30
N GLU A 142 5.56 9.31 5.63
CA GLU A 142 4.57 8.34 5.16
C GLU A 142 3.23 8.56 5.87
N VAL A 143 3.24 8.77 7.19
CA VAL A 143 2.01 9.12 7.94
C VAL A 143 1.39 10.40 7.38
N LYS A 144 2.18 11.42 7.06
CA LYS A 144 1.69 12.65 6.43
C LYS A 144 1.15 12.40 5.02
N SER A 145 1.81 11.55 4.23
CA SER A 145 1.35 11.19 2.88
C SER A 145 0.00 10.49 2.93
N ILE A 146 -0.15 9.50 3.81
CA ILE A 146 -1.41 8.79 4.05
C ILE A 146 -2.50 9.75 4.52
N ARG A 147 -2.21 10.61 5.51
CA ARG A 147 -3.14 11.64 5.97
C ARG A 147 -3.66 12.50 4.82
N ASN A 148 -2.78 12.93 3.93
CA ASN A 148 -3.16 13.76 2.79
C ASN A 148 -4.00 12.98 1.75
N SER A 149 -3.64 11.72 1.49
CA SER A 149 -4.38 10.82 0.59
C SER A 149 -5.81 10.58 1.10
N LEU A 150 -5.94 10.16 2.37
CA LEU A 150 -7.23 9.91 3.02
C LEU A 150 -8.08 11.19 3.07
N ASN A 151 -7.48 12.35 3.41
CA ASN A 151 -8.19 13.63 3.35
C ASN A 151 -8.77 13.92 1.97
N ALA A 152 -8.00 13.69 0.90
CA ALA A 152 -8.48 13.92 -0.46
C ALA A 152 -9.66 13.01 -0.84
N HIS A 153 -9.61 11.74 -0.39
CA HIS A 153 -10.68 10.77 -0.66
C HIS A 153 -11.92 10.97 0.22
N LEU A 154 -11.78 11.51 1.43
CA LEU A 154 -12.86 11.63 2.42
C LEU A 154 -13.58 12.99 2.40
N GLN A 155 -13.40 13.79 1.36
CA GLN A 155 -14.11 15.06 1.17
C GLN A 155 -15.61 14.86 0.94
N ASN A 156 -16.00 13.82 0.19
CA ASN A 156 -17.38 13.45 -0.07
C ASN A 156 -17.48 12.01 -0.57
N VAL A 157 -18.71 11.46 -0.60
CA VAL A 157 -18.99 10.08 -1.03
C VAL A 157 -18.48 9.79 -2.45
N GLY A 158 -18.50 10.77 -3.36
CA GLY A 158 -17.99 10.60 -4.72
C GLY A 158 -16.48 10.34 -4.75
N LYS A 159 -15.70 11.16 -4.04
CA LYS A 159 -14.24 11.01 -3.90
C LYS A 159 -13.84 9.74 -3.16
N PHE A 160 -14.66 9.35 -2.19
CA PHE A 160 -14.49 8.11 -1.46
C PHE A 160 -14.69 6.90 -2.36
N ASN A 161 -15.78 6.89 -3.15
CA ASN A 161 -16.07 5.83 -4.11
C ASN A 161 -14.94 5.66 -5.14
N SER A 162 -14.26 6.75 -5.55
CA SER A 162 -13.09 6.66 -6.43
C SER A 162 -11.81 6.20 -5.71
N GLY A 163 -11.75 6.31 -4.39
CA GLY A 163 -10.60 5.94 -3.57
C GLY A 163 -10.63 4.52 -3.02
N LEU A 164 -11.67 3.72 -3.29
CA LEU A 164 -11.86 2.38 -2.68
C LEU A 164 -10.70 1.40 -2.90
N ALA A 165 -9.86 1.62 -3.92
CA ALA A 165 -8.65 0.81 -4.14
C ALA A 165 -7.46 1.24 -3.26
N ALA A 166 -7.37 2.52 -2.88
CA ALA A 166 -6.25 3.09 -2.13
C ALA A 166 -6.52 3.14 -0.62
N ILE A 167 -7.74 3.52 -0.23
CA ILE A 167 -8.12 3.75 1.19
C ILE A 167 -7.80 2.55 2.09
N PRO A 168 -8.09 1.29 1.72
CA PRO A 168 -7.77 0.16 2.59
C PRO A 168 -6.27 -0.03 2.81
N SER A 169 -5.48 0.12 1.75
CA SER A 169 -4.02 0.02 1.83
C SER A 169 -3.43 1.16 2.68
N ASP A 170 -3.93 2.38 2.50
CA ASP A 170 -3.51 3.54 3.29
C ASP A 170 -3.90 3.39 4.78
N GLY A 171 -5.11 2.92 5.08
CA GLY A 171 -5.57 2.67 6.46
C GLY A 171 -4.77 1.58 7.17
N ALA A 172 -4.55 0.43 6.53
CA ALA A 172 -3.74 -0.65 7.08
C ALA A 172 -2.29 -0.23 7.32
N THR A 173 -1.70 0.51 6.37
CA THR A 173 -0.35 1.05 6.52
C THR A 173 -0.26 2.04 7.67
N LEU A 174 -1.27 2.91 7.85
CA LEU A 174 -1.32 3.84 8.98
C LEU A 174 -1.37 3.12 10.32
N ALA A 175 -2.15 2.03 10.42
CA ALA A 175 -2.22 1.22 11.64
C ALA A 175 -0.86 0.63 12.02
N VAL A 176 -0.15 0.08 11.02
CA VAL A 176 1.21 -0.44 11.20
C VAL A 176 2.17 0.66 11.65
N LEU A 177 2.22 1.79 10.95
CA LEU A 177 3.16 2.88 11.26
C LEU A 177 2.88 3.53 12.61
N ALA A 178 1.63 3.58 13.04
CA ALA A 178 1.28 4.04 14.38
C ALA A 178 1.81 3.09 15.46
N SER A 179 1.70 1.78 15.25
CA SER A 179 2.28 0.78 16.16
C SER A 179 3.80 0.91 16.22
N VAL A 180 4.46 1.01 15.06
CA VAL A 180 5.91 1.23 14.96
C VAL A 180 6.32 2.52 15.66
N ALA A 181 5.57 3.61 15.50
CA ALA A 181 5.86 4.89 16.16
C ALA A 181 5.76 4.82 17.69
N ALA A 182 4.86 3.99 18.23
CA ALA A 182 4.74 3.77 19.67
C ALA A 182 6.01 3.16 20.27
N GLU A 183 6.65 2.24 19.53
CA GLU A 183 7.83 1.48 19.95
C GLU A 183 9.15 2.06 19.44
N HIS A 184 9.10 2.99 18.49
CA HIS A 184 10.29 3.61 17.91
C HIS A 184 11.10 4.35 18.99
N SER A 185 12.44 4.31 18.93
CA SER A 185 13.27 4.94 19.97
C SER A 185 13.23 6.47 19.95
N GLU A 186 12.99 7.06 18.78
CA GLU A 186 12.81 8.51 18.59
C GLU A 186 11.33 8.89 18.70
N ASP A 187 11.06 10.16 19.01
CA ASP A 187 9.70 10.63 19.29
C ASP A 187 9.03 11.32 18.10
N VAL A 188 7.74 11.03 17.92
CA VAL A 188 6.80 11.88 17.18
C VAL A 188 5.88 12.61 18.16
N SER A 189 5.36 13.78 17.77
CA SER A 189 4.52 14.62 18.65
C SER A 189 3.30 13.89 19.22
N TRP A 190 2.75 12.93 18.47
CA TRP A 190 1.56 12.15 18.82
C TRP A 190 1.86 10.76 19.41
N LYS A 191 3.13 10.45 19.73
CA LYS A 191 3.55 9.10 20.16
C LYS A 191 2.77 8.54 21.35
N LYS A 192 2.45 9.41 22.33
CA LYS A 192 1.64 9.03 23.51
C LYS A 192 0.24 8.53 23.15
N ASN A 193 -0.26 8.91 21.98
CA ASN A 193 -1.57 8.56 21.46
C ASN A 193 -1.47 7.59 20.27
N ALA A 194 -0.28 7.06 19.97
CA ALA A 194 -0.04 6.21 18.80
C ALA A 194 -0.91 4.94 18.79
N ARG A 195 -1.15 4.32 19.95
CA ARG A 195 -2.07 3.17 20.08
C ARG A 195 -3.51 3.49 19.64
N PHE A 196 -3.98 4.71 19.90
CA PHE A 196 -5.30 5.13 19.45
C PHE A 196 -5.33 5.34 17.94
N VAL A 197 -4.27 5.94 17.36
CA VAL A 197 -4.14 6.06 15.90
C VAL A 197 -4.14 4.67 15.24
N ARG A 198 -3.42 3.70 15.82
CA ARG A 198 -3.42 2.31 15.37
C ARG A 198 -4.83 1.73 15.34
N ASP A 199 -5.53 1.81 16.46
CA ASP A 199 -6.83 1.17 16.60
C ASP A 199 -7.92 1.87 15.78
N LEU A 200 -7.90 3.20 15.69
CA LEU A 200 -8.80 3.96 14.82
C LEU A 200 -8.54 3.66 13.33
N ALA A 201 -7.28 3.49 12.93
CA ALA A 201 -6.94 3.11 11.57
C ALA A 201 -7.41 1.68 11.24
N GLY A 202 -7.31 0.75 12.20
CA GLY A 202 -7.93 -0.57 12.10
C GLY A 202 -9.45 -0.51 12.02
N GLN A 203 -10.10 0.35 12.83
CA GLN A 203 -11.55 0.55 12.85
C GLN A 203 -12.12 0.96 11.49
N MET A 204 -11.38 1.78 10.72
CA MET A 204 -11.74 2.15 9.35
C MET A 204 -12.04 0.92 8.46
N LEU A 205 -11.41 -0.22 8.73
CA LEU A 205 -11.41 -1.41 7.87
C LEU A 205 -12.09 -2.64 8.52
N THR A 206 -12.80 -2.45 9.63
CA THR A 206 -13.52 -3.52 10.35
C THR A 206 -14.57 -4.21 9.50
N GLU A 207 -15.34 -3.46 8.72
CA GLU A 207 -16.22 -4.01 7.69
C GLU A 207 -15.62 -3.81 6.29
N LYS A 208 -15.88 -4.76 5.39
CA LYS A 208 -15.49 -4.64 3.99
C LYS A 208 -16.11 -3.39 3.36
N LEU A 209 -15.26 -2.50 2.86
CA LEU A 209 -15.71 -1.25 2.23
C LEU A 209 -16.47 -1.50 0.93
N ALA A 210 -17.58 -0.78 0.76
CA ALA A 210 -18.39 -0.75 -0.45
C ALA A 210 -18.66 0.70 -0.87
N ARG A 211 -19.20 0.89 -2.07
CA ARG A 211 -19.64 2.23 -2.51
C ARG A 211 -20.80 2.71 -1.64
N GLY A 212 -20.79 4.00 -1.30
CA GLY A 212 -21.91 4.67 -0.66
C GLY A 212 -21.62 5.24 0.72
N ARG A 213 -22.67 5.83 1.32
CA ARG A 213 -22.57 6.65 2.54
C ARG A 213 -22.12 5.86 3.77
N LYS A 214 -22.59 4.61 3.93
CA LYS A 214 -22.25 3.77 5.10
C LYS A 214 -20.73 3.57 5.23
N SER A 215 -20.08 3.05 4.20
CA SER A 215 -18.62 2.84 4.22
C SER A 215 -17.83 4.15 4.22
N PHE A 216 -18.38 5.22 3.64
CA PHE A 216 -17.79 6.55 3.76
C PHE A 216 -17.73 7.01 5.22
N ASP A 217 -18.84 6.94 5.96
CA ASP A 217 -18.89 7.34 7.36
C ASP A 217 -18.03 6.41 8.25
N GLN A 218 -18.03 5.09 7.98
CA GLN A 218 -17.17 4.12 8.66
C GLN A 218 -15.68 4.51 8.62
N VAL A 219 -15.20 5.05 7.50
CA VAL A 219 -13.82 5.49 7.36
C VAL A 219 -13.64 6.92 7.87
N LYS A 220 -14.58 7.81 7.56
CA LYS A 220 -14.47 9.23 7.86
C LYS A 220 -14.45 9.52 9.35
N THR A 221 -15.34 8.89 10.13
CA THR A 221 -15.46 9.14 11.57
C THR A 221 -14.16 8.85 12.32
N PRO A 222 -13.57 7.65 12.28
CA PRO A 222 -12.29 7.40 12.95
C PRO A 222 -11.15 8.24 12.38
N PHE A 223 -11.17 8.54 11.07
CA PHE A 223 -10.13 9.36 10.45
C PHE A 223 -10.13 10.83 10.94
N GLU A 224 -11.29 11.42 11.22
CA GLU A 224 -11.37 12.77 11.82
C GLU A 224 -10.74 12.80 13.21
N THR A 225 -10.98 11.78 14.04
CA THR A 225 -10.32 11.62 15.34
C THR A 225 -8.81 11.43 15.20
N ILE A 226 -8.37 10.65 14.20
CA ILE A 226 -6.94 10.50 13.88
C ILE A 226 -6.31 11.86 13.56
N ILE A 227 -6.95 12.69 12.72
CA ILE A 227 -6.42 14.02 12.38
C ILE A 227 -6.24 14.87 13.63
N GLU A 228 -7.24 14.91 14.50
CA GLU A 228 -7.14 15.66 15.76
C GLU A 228 -5.94 15.21 16.60
N ILE A 229 -5.70 13.90 16.73
CA ILE A 229 -4.53 13.35 17.44
C ILE A 229 -3.22 13.76 16.75
N LEU A 230 -3.14 13.60 15.42
CA LEU A 230 -1.93 13.90 14.65
C LEU A 230 -1.56 15.39 14.70
N ASP A 231 -2.55 16.27 14.81
CA ASP A 231 -2.38 17.71 14.96
C ASP A 231 -2.09 18.13 16.41
N GLY A 232 -1.98 17.18 17.35
CA GLY A 232 -1.62 17.41 18.75
C GLY A 232 -2.81 17.71 19.67
N GLY A 233 -4.03 17.53 19.18
CA GLY A 233 -5.25 17.62 19.96
C GLY A 233 -5.41 16.46 20.95
N SER A 234 -6.45 16.55 21.76
CA SER A 234 -6.84 15.52 22.73
C SER A 234 -8.35 15.29 22.58
N PRO A 235 -8.75 14.36 21.70
CA PRO A 235 -10.16 14.07 21.47
C PRO A 235 -10.88 13.77 22.78
N ALA A 236 -12.07 14.34 22.95
CA ALA A 236 -12.85 14.22 24.19
C ALA A 236 -13.24 12.76 24.48
N GLU A 237 -13.46 11.98 23.43
CA GLU A 237 -13.81 10.56 23.50
C GLU A 237 -12.81 9.78 22.65
N LEU A 238 -12.02 8.93 23.32
CA LEU A 238 -11.14 7.97 22.67
C LEU A 238 -11.69 6.56 22.93
N PRO A 239 -11.67 5.68 21.92
CA PRO A 239 -12.07 4.30 22.13
C PRO A 239 -11.10 3.63 23.11
N GLU A 240 -11.56 2.56 23.76
CA GLU A 240 -10.68 1.68 24.51
C GLU A 240 -9.59 1.14 23.56
N SER A 241 -8.34 1.20 24.03
CA SER A 241 -7.17 0.81 23.23
C SER A 241 -6.21 0.04 24.12
N LYS A 242 -5.76 -1.10 23.60
CA LYS A 242 -4.72 -1.90 24.26
C LYS A 242 -3.38 -1.19 24.11
N ASP A 243 -2.50 -1.31 25.09
CA ASP A 243 -1.13 -0.77 24.94
C ASP A 243 -0.40 -1.45 23.79
N GLN A 244 -0.56 -2.78 23.65
CA GLN A 244 -0.05 -3.58 22.54
C GLN A 244 -1.17 -4.38 21.88
N ALA A 245 -1.06 -4.55 20.56
CA ALA A 245 -1.97 -5.37 19.75
C ALA A 245 -1.15 -6.09 18.68
N ALA A 246 -1.58 -7.29 18.28
CA ALA A 246 -0.96 -7.97 17.16
C ALA A 246 -1.21 -7.15 15.88
N PHE A 247 -0.21 -7.05 15.01
CA PHE A 247 -0.35 -6.29 13.76
C PHE A 247 -1.48 -6.84 12.87
N SER A 248 -1.74 -8.14 12.90
CA SER A 248 -2.85 -8.80 12.19
C SER A 248 -4.24 -8.36 12.66
N ASP A 249 -4.37 -7.90 13.90
CA ASP A 249 -5.66 -7.46 14.45
C ASP A 249 -6.12 -6.13 13.82
N VAL A 250 -5.18 -5.33 13.32
CA VAL A 250 -5.41 -3.95 12.88
C VAL A 250 -5.02 -3.71 11.42
N ALA A 251 -4.27 -4.61 10.80
CA ALA A 251 -3.81 -4.48 9.42
C ALA A 251 -3.88 -5.82 8.67
N ASP A 252 -4.78 -5.90 7.70
CA ASP A 252 -4.92 -7.06 6.81
C ASP A 252 -3.69 -7.22 5.88
N PHE A 253 -3.23 -8.47 5.74
CA PHE A 253 -2.08 -8.83 4.90
C PHE A 253 -2.22 -8.35 3.46
N GLY A 254 -3.40 -8.51 2.86
CA GLY A 254 -3.66 -8.13 1.47
C GLY A 254 -3.51 -6.63 1.25
N HIS A 255 -3.94 -5.81 2.22
CA HIS A 255 -3.79 -4.35 2.17
C HIS A 255 -2.34 -3.88 2.34
N LEU A 256 -1.55 -4.57 3.16
CA LEU A 256 -0.10 -4.32 3.26
C LEU A 256 0.63 -4.71 1.98
N MET A 257 0.29 -5.87 1.38
CA MET A 257 0.86 -6.27 0.10
C MET A 257 0.52 -5.29 -1.04
N GLN A 258 -0.69 -4.72 -1.05
CA GLN A 258 -1.04 -3.63 -1.98
C GLN A 258 -0.14 -2.41 -1.80
N ARG A 259 0.24 -2.07 -0.55
CA ARG A 259 1.15 -0.93 -0.29
C ARG A 259 2.56 -1.22 -0.78
N ILE A 260 3.06 -2.43 -0.54
CA ILE A 260 4.36 -2.91 -1.02
C ILE A 260 4.40 -2.83 -2.55
N ASP A 261 3.40 -3.41 -3.23
CA ASP A 261 3.30 -3.43 -4.69
C ASP A 261 3.26 -2.01 -5.29
N ARG A 262 2.46 -1.10 -4.70
CA ARG A 262 2.39 0.31 -5.13
C ARG A 262 3.74 1.00 -5.03
N GLY A 263 4.44 0.84 -3.90
CA GLY A 263 5.74 1.46 -3.67
C GLY A 263 6.80 0.91 -4.60
N PHE A 264 6.84 -0.41 -4.76
CA PHE A 264 7.80 -1.05 -5.65
C PHE A 264 7.59 -0.70 -7.12
N LYS A 265 6.33 -0.71 -7.60
CA LYS A 265 6.00 -0.26 -8.96
C LYS A 265 6.35 1.20 -9.19
N TRP A 266 6.24 2.05 -8.17
CA TRP A 266 6.68 3.43 -8.27
C TRP A 266 8.20 3.51 -8.50
N ILE A 267 9.00 2.78 -7.71
CA ILE A 267 10.46 2.72 -7.89
C ILE A 267 10.78 2.22 -9.29
N GLN A 268 10.19 1.08 -9.69
CA GLN A 268 10.37 0.53 -11.02
C GLN A 268 9.91 1.48 -12.12
N GLY A 269 8.97 2.41 -11.89
CA GLY A 269 8.52 3.35 -12.92
C GLY A 269 9.39 4.60 -13.05
N ASN A 270 10.11 4.99 -11.99
CA ASN A 270 10.67 6.34 -11.85
C ASN A 270 12.16 6.36 -11.48
N ALA A 271 12.80 5.22 -11.21
CA ALA A 271 14.19 5.15 -10.80
C ALA A 271 14.89 3.91 -11.39
N ARG A 272 14.85 3.75 -12.72
CA ARG A 272 15.36 2.55 -13.41
C ARG A 272 16.84 2.60 -13.76
N ASP A 273 17.40 3.80 -13.81
CA ASP A 273 18.77 4.06 -14.22
C ASP A 273 19.43 5.05 -13.26
N GLU A 274 20.72 5.25 -13.39
CA GLU A 274 21.51 6.04 -12.43
C GLU A 274 21.05 7.50 -12.36
N GLU A 275 20.63 8.08 -13.47
CA GLU A 275 20.13 9.45 -13.53
C GLU A 275 18.81 9.57 -12.78
N SER A 276 17.79 8.81 -13.19
CA SER A 276 16.46 8.85 -12.59
C SER A 276 16.47 8.44 -11.12
N TYR A 277 17.34 7.51 -10.72
CA TYR A 277 17.57 7.15 -9.32
C TYR A 277 18.11 8.32 -8.50
N LYS A 278 19.11 9.06 -9.00
CA LYS A 278 19.67 10.22 -8.30
C LYS A 278 18.65 11.35 -8.17
N GLU A 279 17.90 11.63 -9.23
CA GLU A 279 16.82 12.61 -9.22
C GLU A 279 15.73 12.27 -8.18
N ASN A 280 15.46 10.97 -8.00
CA ASN A 280 14.40 10.47 -7.13
C ASN A 280 14.90 9.90 -5.80
N ALA A 281 16.17 10.12 -5.44
CA ALA A 281 16.85 9.48 -4.31
C ALA A 281 16.04 9.53 -3.01
N ALA A 282 15.50 10.70 -2.65
CA ALA A 282 14.70 10.87 -1.44
C ALA A 282 13.45 9.99 -1.42
N LYS A 283 12.75 9.89 -2.55
CA LYS A 283 11.52 9.09 -2.65
C LYS A 283 11.83 7.60 -2.77
N VAL A 284 12.92 7.22 -3.45
CA VAL A 284 13.42 5.82 -3.46
C VAL A 284 13.73 5.36 -2.04
N ARG A 285 14.48 6.16 -1.28
CA ARG A 285 14.79 5.86 0.13
C ARG A 285 13.52 5.74 0.97
N HIS A 286 12.59 6.68 0.80
CA HIS A 286 11.30 6.65 1.48
C HIS A 286 10.53 5.36 1.21
N GLU A 287 10.40 4.96 -0.06
CA GLU A 287 9.69 3.71 -0.41
C GLU A 287 10.43 2.49 0.14
N ALA A 288 11.76 2.43 0.05
CA ALA A 288 12.55 1.32 0.60
C ALA A 288 12.34 1.17 2.12
N ALA A 289 12.33 2.29 2.87
CA ALA A 289 12.08 2.31 4.30
C ALA A 289 10.71 1.70 4.65
N VAL A 290 9.66 2.15 3.95
CA VAL A 290 8.29 1.68 4.17
C VAL A 290 8.15 0.21 3.78
N LEU A 291 8.70 -0.21 2.64
CA LEU A 291 8.70 -1.61 2.22
C LEU A 291 9.41 -2.50 3.26
N GLY A 292 10.54 -2.06 3.80
CA GLY A 292 11.28 -2.76 4.85
C GLY A 292 10.46 -2.94 6.13
N VAL A 293 9.76 -1.89 6.59
CA VAL A 293 8.83 -1.99 7.73
C VAL A 293 7.76 -3.04 7.48
N LEU A 294 7.11 -2.99 6.32
CA LEU A 294 6.04 -3.93 6.01
C LEU A 294 6.55 -5.37 5.88
N ALA A 295 7.72 -5.58 5.27
CA ALA A 295 8.37 -6.89 5.19
C ALA A 295 8.72 -7.45 6.58
N ARG A 296 9.15 -6.60 7.52
CA ARG A 296 9.36 -7.00 8.92
C ARG A 296 8.05 -7.37 9.61
N VAL A 297 7.02 -6.54 9.48
CA VAL A 297 5.75 -6.68 10.21
C VAL A 297 5.02 -7.98 9.85
N ILE A 298 4.98 -8.35 8.57
CA ILE A 298 4.23 -9.54 8.11
C ILE A 298 4.80 -10.87 8.62
N LYS A 299 6.02 -10.88 9.17
CA LYS A 299 6.65 -12.06 9.77
C LYS A 299 6.70 -12.02 11.31
N GLU A 300 6.21 -10.96 11.94
CA GLU A 300 6.14 -10.87 13.41
C GLU A 300 5.18 -11.94 13.96
N GLU A 301 5.42 -12.36 15.20
CA GLU A 301 4.55 -13.30 15.88
C GLU A 301 3.11 -12.75 15.97
N GLY A 302 2.12 -13.63 15.80
CA GLY A 302 0.71 -13.27 15.75
C GLY A 302 0.20 -12.89 14.36
N TYR A 303 1.08 -12.56 13.39
CA TYR A 303 0.62 -12.24 12.03
C TYR A 303 0.11 -13.46 11.24
N GLY A 304 0.46 -14.67 11.69
CA GLY A 304 -0.03 -15.95 11.13
C GLY A 304 0.90 -16.64 10.14
N TYR A 305 2.14 -16.14 9.96
CA TYR A 305 3.15 -16.77 9.08
C TYR A 305 4.49 -17.03 9.79
N ALA A 306 4.55 -16.86 11.12
CA ALA A 306 5.80 -16.97 11.87
C ALA A 306 6.37 -18.40 11.91
N ASP A 307 5.53 -19.41 11.65
CA ASP A 307 5.85 -20.83 11.58
C ASP A 307 6.13 -21.34 10.15
N ASP A 308 5.93 -20.51 9.13
CA ASP A 308 6.32 -20.79 7.74
C ASP A 308 7.75 -20.29 7.49
N GLU A 309 8.73 -21.18 7.67
CA GLU A 309 10.16 -20.86 7.54
C GLU A 309 10.52 -20.26 6.17
N ASP A 310 9.89 -20.74 5.09
CA ASP A 310 10.13 -20.24 3.73
C ASP A 310 9.59 -18.81 3.59
N PHE A 311 8.39 -18.55 4.12
CA PHE A 311 7.82 -17.20 4.13
C PHE A 311 8.65 -16.23 4.95
N VAL A 312 9.03 -16.62 6.18
CA VAL A 312 9.89 -15.81 7.06
C VAL A 312 11.20 -15.48 6.36
N LYS A 313 11.81 -16.47 5.71
CA LYS A 313 13.03 -16.27 4.92
C LYS A 313 12.85 -15.27 3.78
N HIS A 314 11.75 -15.35 3.04
CA HIS A 314 11.46 -14.39 1.98
C HIS A 314 11.22 -12.97 2.51
N ALA A 315 10.53 -12.83 3.64
CA ALA A 315 10.32 -11.55 4.31
C ALA A 315 11.65 -10.94 4.82
N ASP A 316 12.54 -11.76 5.37
CA ASP A 316 13.88 -11.33 5.80
C ASP A 316 14.78 -10.92 4.63
N ASP A 317 14.80 -11.71 3.56
CA ASP A 317 15.53 -11.36 2.34
C ASP A 317 15.01 -10.03 1.75
N MET A 318 13.68 -9.79 1.82
CA MET A 318 13.06 -8.54 1.36
C MET A 318 13.48 -7.35 2.22
N LEU A 319 13.37 -7.47 3.55
CA LEU A 319 13.85 -6.46 4.49
C LEU A 319 15.33 -6.15 4.25
N GLY A 320 16.18 -7.17 4.12
CA GLY A 320 17.61 -7.01 3.84
C GLY A 320 17.87 -6.23 2.55
N ALA A 321 17.13 -6.53 1.47
CA ALA A 321 17.25 -5.80 0.22
C ALA A 321 16.80 -4.33 0.34
N CYS A 322 15.72 -4.05 1.08
CA CYS A 322 15.28 -2.68 1.37
C CYS A 322 16.35 -1.87 2.14
N LEU A 323 17.00 -2.48 3.13
CA LEU A 323 18.10 -1.84 3.87
C LEU A 323 19.33 -1.57 2.98
N ILE A 324 19.62 -2.44 2.01
CA ILE A 324 20.67 -2.21 1.01
C ILE A 324 20.30 -1.03 0.11
N VAL A 325 19.04 -0.92 -0.33
CA VAL A 325 18.57 0.24 -1.12
C VAL A 325 18.78 1.54 -0.35
N GLU A 326 18.36 1.59 0.92
CA GLU A 326 18.56 2.78 1.77
C GLU A 326 20.04 3.17 1.88
N LYS A 327 20.91 2.19 2.14
CA LYS A 327 22.36 2.42 2.26
C LYS A 327 22.97 2.86 0.93
N ALA A 328 22.54 2.27 -0.18
CA ALA A 328 23.01 2.59 -1.52
C ALA A 328 22.62 4.03 -1.91
N VAL A 329 21.40 4.46 -1.56
CA VAL A 329 20.96 5.86 -1.73
C VAL A 329 21.82 6.80 -0.92
N ALA A 330 22.05 6.50 0.35
CA ALA A 330 22.87 7.35 1.21
C ALA A 330 24.34 7.43 0.79
N SER A 331 24.86 6.37 0.16
CA SER A 331 26.26 6.28 -0.28
C SER A 331 26.45 6.56 -1.77
N GLU A 332 25.37 6.93 -2.47
CA GLU A 332 25.32 7.15 -3.93
C GLU A 332 25.86 5.96 -4.77
N THR A 333 25.69 4.72 -4.28
CA THR A 333 26.18 3.51 -4.96
C THR A 333 25.11 2.86 -5.84
N PHE A 334 24.96 3.37 -7.07
CA PHE A 334 23.94 2.87 -8.01
C PHE A 334 24.02 1.35 -8.28
N ALA A 335 25.22 0.78 -8.35
CA ALA A 335 25.38 -0.67 -8.56
C ALA A 335 24.78 -1.52 -7.41
N ASP A 336 24.90 -1.06 -6.16
CA ASP A 336 24.29 -1.76 -5.01
C ASP A 336 22.78 -1.60 -5.03
N TYR A 337 22.30 -0.40 -5.39
CA TYR A 337 20.89 -0.11 -5.58
C TYR A 337 20.26 -1.02 -6.65
N ASP A 338 20.83 -1.07 -7.85
CA ASP A 338 20.33 -1.85 -8.98
C ASP A 338 20.23 -3.35 -8.64
N LYS A 339 21.27 -3.87 -7.98
CA LYS A 339 21.29 -5.24 -7.48
C LYS A 339 20.19 -5.49 -6.44
N ALA A 340 19.98 -4.56 -5.51
CA ALA A 340 18.99 -4.71 -4.46
C ALA A 340 17.55 -4.62 -4.99
N ILE A 341 17.26 -3.69 -5.90
CA ILE A 341 15.96 -3.59 -6.57
C ILE A 341 15.67 -4.84 -7.41
N SER A 342 16.67 -5.35 -8.15
CA SER A 342 16.54 -6.61 -8.88
C SER A 342 16.26 -7.80 -7.94
N LYS A 343 16.88 -7.83 -6.76
CA LYS A 343 16.59 -8.86 -5.74
C LYS A 343 15.17 -8.73 -5.19
N ILE A 344 14.66 -7.51 -4.95
CA ILE A 344 13.27 -7.29 -4.53
C ILE A 344 12.30 -7.83 -5.59
N ASP A 345 12.53 -7.54 -6.87
CA ASP A 345 11.68 -8.04 -7.98
C ASP A 345 11.63 -9.57 -8.03
N GLN A 346 12.80 -10.20 -7.86
CA GLN A 346 12.92 -11.66 -7.79
C GLN A 346 12.17 -12.25 -6.59
N LEU A 347 12.25 -11.61 -5.41
CA LEU A 347 11.56 -12.07 -4.21
C LEU A 347 10.03 -11.96 -4.37
N CYS A 348 9.53 -10.89 -4.97
CA CYS A 348 8.12 -10.76 -5.34
C CYS A 348 7.69 -11.95 -6.20
N THR A 349 8.47 -12.27 -7.24
CA THR A 349 8.17 -13.40 -8.13
C THR A 349 8.24 -14.73 -7.39
N GLN A 350 9.28 -14.98 -6.59
CA GLN A 350 9.47 -16.24 -5.87
C GLN A 350 8.34 -16.50 -4.86
N CYS A 351 7.97 -15.49 -4.06
CA CYS A 351 6.92 -15.63 -3.06
C CYS A 351 5.51 -15.83 -3.68
N HIS A 352 5.24 -15.22 -4.85
CA HIS A 352 3.95 -15.34 -5.53
C HIS A 352 3.84 -16.51 -6.53
N MET A 353 4.97 -17.01 -7.05
CA MET A 353 5.00 -18.17 -7.95
C MET A 353 5.22 -19.48 -7.21
N GLY A 354 5.98 -19.47 -6.10
CA GLY A 354 6.28 -20.66 -5.29
C GLY A 354 5.13 -21.15 -4.42
N ARG A 355 4.05 -20.37 -4.30
CA ARG A 355 2.85 -20.69 -3.50
C ARG A 355 1.62 -21.05 -4.36
N ARG A 356 1.84 -21.59 -5.56
CA ARG A 356 0.79 -22.16 -6.42
C ARG A 356 0.66 -23.65 -6.26
#